data_AF-A0A1N6X7E6-F1
#
_entry.id   AF-A0A1N6X7E6-F1
#
_cell.length_a   1.000
_cell.length_b   1.000
_cell.length_c   1.000
_cell.angle_alpha   90.00
_cell.angle_beta   90.00
_cell.angle_gamma   90.00
#
_symmetry.space_group_name_H-M   'P 1'
#
loop_
_entity.id
_entity.type
_entity.pdbx_description
1 polymer ?
#
loop_
_entity_poly.entity_id
_entity_poly.type
_entity_poly.pdbx_seq_one_letter_code
_entity_poly.pdbx_strand_id
1 'polypeptide(L)' 'MSERTTYEQNMAFIDSTLKRLERNEVGIDELETLAQEFAAARKFCQERIARIESVLQQTLQSDQSAG' A
#
# COMPACT_ATOMS: atom_id res chain seq x y z
N MET A 1 -12.03 -9.77 -7.28
CA MET A 1 -11.48 -8.55 -6.67
C MET A 1 -10.41 -8.01 -7.61
N SER A 2 -10.47 -6.73 -8.00
CA SER A 2 -9.37 -6.13 -8.79
C SER A 2 -8.13 -6.02 -7.92
N GLU A 3 -7.05 -6.68 -8.32
CA GLU A 3 -5.74 -6.50 -7.68
C GLU A 3 -5.26 -5.06 -7.88
N ARG A 4 -5.13 -4.30 -6.78
CA ARG A 4 -4.52 -2.97 -6.78
C ARG A 4 -2.99 -3.14 -6.76
N THR A 5 -2.34 -2.83 -7.88
CA THR A 5 -0.91 -3.11 -8.12
C THR A 5 -0.04 -1.85 -8.14
N THR A 6 -0.63 -0.66 -8.03
CA THR A 6 0.09 0.62 -7.94
C THR A 6 -0.21 1.39 -6.65
N TYR A 7 0.65 2.35 -6.31
CA TYR A 7 0.42 3.24 -5.17
C TYR A 7 -0.80 4.13 -5.39
N GLU A 8 -0.95 4.66 -6.60
CA GLU A 8 -2.05 5.54 -7.00
C GLU A 8 -3.40 4.83 -6.88
N GLN A 9 -3.46 3.56 -7.27
CA GLN A 9 -4.65 2.73 -7.12
C GLN A 9 -5.01 2.48 -5.65
N ASN A 10 -4.01 2.18 -4.81
CA ASN A 10 -4.24 2.00 -3.37
C ASN A 10 -4.64 3.32 -2.70
N MET A 11 -4.04 4.45 -3.07
CA MET A 11 -4.41 5.78 -2.56
C MET A 11 -5.82 6.19 -2.97
N ALA A 12 -6.20 5.97 -4.23
CA ALA A 12 -7.55 6.25 -4.72
C ALA A 12 -8.60 5.39 -4.00
N PHE A 13 -8.27 4.11 -3.75
CA PHE A 13 -9.12 3.22 -2.95
C PHE A 13 -9.29 3.72 -1.51
N ILE A 14 -8.19 4.08 -0.84
CA ILE A 14 -8.23 4.58 0.53
C ILE A 14 -9.05 5.88 0.61
N ASP A 15 -8.77 6.85 -0.27
CA ASP A 15 -9.45 8.15 -0.29
C ASP A 15 -10.95 8.02 -0.56
N SER A 16 -11.34 7.22 -1.56
CA SER A 16 -12.76 6.99 -1.86
C SER A 16 -13.48 6.27 -0.72
N THR A 17 -12.84 5.31 -0.07
CA THR A 17 -13.41 4.59 1.07
C THR A 17 -13.59 5.50 2.29
N LEU A 18 -12.60 6.34 2.60
CA LEU A 18 -12.70 7.30 3.70
C LEU A 18 -13.85 8.29 3.48
N LYS A 19 -14.00 8.82 2.27
CA LYS A 19 -15.11 9.72 1.93
C LYS A 19 -16.48 9.05 2.11
N ARG A 20 -16.59 7.75 1.80
CA ARG A 20 -17.82 6.98 2.04
C ARG A 20 -18.09 6.77 3.53
N LEU A 21 -17.05 6.46 4.32
CA LEU A 21 -17.15 6.33 5.77
C LEU A 21 -17.61 7.64 6.42
N GLU A 22 -17.05 8.79 6.01
CA GLU A 22 -17.43 10.12 6.49
C GLU A 22 -18.91 10.45 6.21
N ARG A 23 -19.47 9.87 5.15
CA ARG A 23 -20.87 10.04 4.74
C ARG A 23 -21.81 8.97 5.31
N ASN A 24 -21.31 8.05 6.12
CA ASN A 24 -22.04 6.88 6.62
C ASN A 24 -22.61 6.00 5.47
N GLU A 25 -21.92 5.95 4.33
CA GLU A 25 -22.28 5.17 3.14
C GLU A 25 -21.65 3.77 3.13
N VAL A 26 -21.25 3.28 4.30
CA VAL A 26 -20.59 1.99 4.50
C VAL A 26 -21.37 1.19 5.53
N GLY A 27 -21.85 0.01 5.11
CA GLY A 27 -22.57 -0.91 5.98
C GLY A 27 -21.63 -1.66 6.93
N ILE A 28 -22.18 -2.19 8.02
CA ILE A 28 -21.41 -2.97 9.01
C ILE A 28 -20.75 -4.19 8.36
N ASP A 29 -21.47 -4.90 7.50
CA ASP A 29 -20.95 -6.07 6.77
C ASP A 29 -19.81 -5.71 5.80
N GLU A 30 -19.79 -4.46 5.32
CA GLU A 30 -18.74 -3.96 4.44
C GLU A 30 -17.47 -3.60 5.21
N LEU A 31 -17.56 -3.22 6.49
CA LEU A 31 -16.41 -2.84 7.31
C LEU A 31 -15.36 -3.95 7.43
N GLU A 32 -15.79 -5.21 7.55
CA GLU A 32 -14.86 -6.35 7.62
C GLU A 32 -14.08 -6.51 6.31
N THR A 33 -14.77 -6.40 5.18
CA THR A 33 -14.14 -6.46 3.85
C THR A 33 -13.16 -5.30 3.67
N LEU A 34 -13.57 -4.08 4.03
CA LEU A 34 -12.71 -2.90 3.92
C LEU A 34 -11.48 -3.02 4.82
N ALA A 35 -11.60 -3.56 6.04
CA ALA A 35 -10.46 -3.80 6.92
C ALA A 35 -9.44 -4.74 6.27
N GLN A 36 -9.89 -5.82 5.62
CA GLN A 36 -9.01 -6.73 4.87
C GLN A 36 -8.35 -6.01 3.69
N GLU A 37 -9.11 -5.19 2.96
CA GLU A 37 -8.59 -4.43 1.82
C GLU A 37 -7.56 -3.35 2.22
N PHE A 38 -7.75 -2.69 3.37
CA PHE A 38 -6.77 -1.77 3.95
C PHE A 38 -5.51 -2.50 4.42
N ALA A 39 -5.65 -3.68 5.04
CA ALA A 39 -4.51 -4.49 5.42
C ALA A 39 -3.67 -4.92 4.20
N ALA A 40 -4.34 -5.28 3.09
CA ALA A 40 -3.68 -5.59 1.82
C ALA A 40 -2.95 -4.35 1.24
N ALA A 41 -3.58 -3.18 1.24
CA ALA A 41 -2.96 -1.94 0.79
C ALA A 41 -1.73 -1.57 1.63
N ARG A 42 -1.81 -1.74 2.96
CA ARG A 42 -0.68 -1.52 3.87
C ARG A 42 0.47 -2.48 3.57
N LYS A 43 0.19 -3.76 3.40
CA LYS A 43 1.19 -4.79 3.06
C LYS A 43 1.90 -4.45 1.74
N PHE A 44 1.14 -4.07 0.72
CA PHE A 44 1.69 -3.63 -0.57
C PHE A 44 2.70 -2.48 -0.42
N CYS A 45 2.35 -1.45 0.37
CA CYS A 45 3.26 -0.33 0.62
C CYS A 45 4.54 -0.77 1.34
N GLN A 46 4.42 -1.63 2.35
CA GLN A 46 5.55 -2.14 3.13
C GLN A 46 6.53 -2.95 2.25
N GLU A 47 6.02 -3.85 1.41
CA GLU A 47 6.85 -4.67 0.52
C GLU A 47 7.65 -3.82 -0.47
N ARG A 48 7.06 -2.76 -0.99
CA ARG A 48 7.75 -1.86 -1.93
C ARG A 48 8.79 -0.98 -1.23
N ILE A 49 8.53 -0.51 -0.01
CA ILE A 49 9.54 0.19 0.80
C ILE A 49 10.73 -0.74 1.05
N ALA A 50 10.48 -1.96 1.51
CA ALA A 50 11.54 -2.94 1.74
C ALA A 50 12.37 -3.23 0.48
N ARG A 51 11.72 -3.28 -0.70
CA ARG A 51 12.42 -3.44 -1.98
C ARG A 51 13.31 -2.23 -2.29
N ILE A 52 12.82 -1.00 -2.07
CA ILE A 52 13.61 0.22 -2.28
C ILE A 52 14.82 0.24 -1.34
N GLU A 53 14.63 -0.07 -0.06
CA GLU A 53 15.70 -0.16 0.93
C GLU A 53 16.75 -1.20 0.51
N SER A 54 16.32 -2.38 0.06
CA SER A 54 17.23 -3.42 -0.44
C SER A 54 18.04 -2.96 -1.65
N VAL A 55 17.43 -2.25 -2.60
CA VAL A 55 18.14 -1.72 -3.78
C VAL A 55 19.15 -0.66 -3.36
N LEU A 56 18.76 0.26 -2.46
CA LEU A 56 19.66 1.30 -1.95
C LEU A 56 20.88 0.69 -1.24
N GLN A 57 20.68 -0.33 -0.41
CA GLN A 57 21.77 -1.03 0.26
C GLN A 57 22.73 -1.67 -0.75
N GLN A 58 22.21 -2.34 -1.78
CA GLN A 58 23.03 -2.97 -2.83
C GLN A 58 23.83 -1.93 -3.62
N THR A 59 23.20 -0.81 -3.99
CA THR A 59 23.89 0.28 -4.70
C THR A 59 25.01 0.87 -3.84
N LEU A 60 24.75 1.18 -2.57
CA LEU A 60 25.75 1.74 -1.65
C LEU A 60 26.91 0.79 -1.36
N GLN A 61 26.67 -0.51 -1.29
CA GLN A 61 27.73 -1.53 -1.14
C GLN A 61 28.56 -1.67 -2.42
N SER A 62 27.93 -1.58 -3.59
CA SER A 62 28.62 -1.65 -4.88
C SER A 62 29.56 -0.46 -5.08
N ASP A 63 29.14 0.75 -4.66
CA ASP A 63 29.95 1.96 -4.73
C ASP A 63 31.15 1.92 -3.78
N GLN A 64 30.99 1.38 -2.56
CA GLN A 64 32.08 1.21 -1.60
C GLN A 64 33.11 0.14 -1.99
N SER A 65 32.72 -0.80 -2.85
CA SER A 65 33.61 -1.88 -3.32
C SER A 65 34.41 -1.48 -4.57
N ALA A 66 34.04 -0.36 -5.21
CA ALA A 66 34.61 0.12 -6.46
C ALA A 66 35.58 1.32 -6.27
N GLY A 67 35.72 1.85 -5.06
CA GLY A 67 36.69 2.89 -4.68
C GLY A 67 37.80 2.34 -3.79
#